data_AF-A0A0F8YT70-F1
#
_entry.id   AF-A0A0F8YT70-F1
#
_cell.length_a   1.000
_cell.length_b   1.000
_cell.length_c   1.000
_cell.angle_alpha   90.00
_cell.angle_beta   90.00
_cell.angle_gamma   90.00
#
_symmetry.space_group_name_H-M   'P 1'
#
loop_
_entity.id
_entity.type
_entity.pdbx_description
1 polymer ?
#
loop_
_entity_poly.entity_id
_entity_poly.type
_entity_poly.pdbx_seq_one_letter_code
_entity_poly.pdbx_strand_id
1 'polypeptide(L)'
;FSGSEEIEKFLKYASFSGEVKKEFLSAMAERRNEKLKLFAEKLPNFKVHKYALDIDVVQQEKLIGWPSDKGFKLPLKITGTAITEGPWRGMSGEWVYYPAAVIKRAAGLLTGCQVRVDHADDGSPLNKVIGWVTKSWFGKAKNGKNAIKYKGLIFDHEMAEKVINKKIRKVSVSPFVRESVEPNKGLVANDIKAFEEISILSENNPACRDADVAAV
;
A
#
# COMPACT_ATOMS: atom_id res chain seq x y z
N PHE A 1 13.56 -19.10 -5.31
CA PHE A 1 14.64 -18.91 -4.34
C PHE A 1 14.07 -19.04 -2.95
N SER A 2 14.49 -20.08 -2.24
CA SER A 2 13.74 -20.73 -1.17
C SER A 2 13.99 -20.08 0.18
N GLY A 3 12.92 -19.61 0.84
CA GLY A 3 12.93 -19.23 2.26
C GLY A 3 13.29 -20.37 3.22
N SER A 4 13.85 -21.49 2.75
CA SER A 4 14.38 -22.57 3.57
C SER A 4 15.71 -22.20 4.25
N GLU A 5 16.60 -21.46 3.58
CA GLU A 5 17.90 -21.08 4.16
C GLU A 5 17.80 -20.03 5.27
N GLU A 6 16.84 -19.11 5.16
CA GLU A 6 16.59 -18.09 6.19
C GLU A 6 15.86 -18.67 7.40
N ILE A 7 14.95 -19.63 7.19
CA ILE A 7 14.28 -20.37 8.27
C ILE A 7 15.29 -21.27 9.01
N GLU A 8 16.22 -21.91 8.30
CA GLU A 8 17.29 -22.68 8.95
C GLU A 8 18.23 -21.80 9.77
N LYS A 9 18.58 -20.60 9.27
CA LYS A 9 19.34 -19.61 10.04
C LYS A 9 18.57 -19.18 11.30
N PHE A 10 17.29 -18.84 11.19
CA PHE A 10 16.45 -18.45 12.33
C PHE A 10 16.35 -19.56 13.39
N LEU A 11 16.14 -20.82 12.98
CA LEU A 11 16.07 -21.98 13.86
C LEU A 11 17.43 -22.43 14.41
N LYS A 12 18.53 -21.81 13.98
CA LYS A 12 19.88 -22.01 14.53
C LYS A 12 20.21 -20.94 15.59
N TYR A 13 19.59 -19.77 15.50
CA TYR A 13 19.72 -18.68 16.46
C TYR A 13 18.74 -18.78 17.63
N ALA A 14 17.59 -19.41 17.43
CA ALA A 14 16.60 -19.63 18.48
C ALA A 14 16.83 -21.00 19.16
N SER A 15 17.12 -20.98 20.46
CA SER A 15 17.38 -22.14 21.32
C SER A 15 16.09 -22.92 21.64
N PHE A 16 15.45 -23.46 20.60
CA PHE A 16 14.32 -24.37 20.74
C PHE A 16 14.80 -25.81 20.96
N SER A 17 14.10 -26.56 21.81
CA SER A 17 14.30 -28.00 21.91
C SER A 17 13.92 -28.69 20.58
N GLY A 18 14.53 -29.85 20.31
CA GLY A 18 14.35 -30.56 19.04
C GLY A 18 12.90 -30.91 18.70
N GLU A 19 12.06 -31.05 19.73
CA GLU A 19 10.63 -31.38 19.60
C GLU A 19 9.79 -30.16 19.14
N VAL A 20 10.03 -28.99 19.76
CA VAL A 20 9.38 -27.71 19.39
C VAL A 20 9.75 -27.28 17.97
N LYS A 21 10.99 -27.55 17.55
CA LYS A 21 11.45 -27.29 16.18
C LYS A 21 10.72 -28.17 15.15
N LYS A 22 10.37 -29.41 15.50
CA LYS A 22 9.70 -30.37 14.62
C LYS A 22 8.21 -30.05 14.46
N GLU A 23 7.53 -29.66 15.53
CA GLU A 23 6.13 -29.20 15.50
C GLU A 23 5.98 -27.90 14.70
N PHE A 24 6.88 -26.93 14.90
CA PHE A 24 6.87 -25.67 14.16
C PHE A 24 7.06 -25.88 12.65
N LEU A 25 8.01 -26.74 12.25
CA LEU A 25 8.26 -27.06 10.84
C LEU A 25 7.10 -27.83 10.21
N SER A 26 6.45 -28.73 10.94
CA SER A 26 5.25 -29.46 10.48
C SER A 26 4.06 -28.53 10.28
N ALA A 27 3.76 -27.64 11.24
CA ALA A 27 2.68 -26.66 11.14
C ALA A 27 2.90 -25.63 10.01
N MET A 28 4.15 -25.29 9.71
CA MET A 28 4.51 -24.42 8.59
C MET A 28 4.38 -25.13 7.23
N ALA A 29 4.70 -26.43 7.16
CA ALA A 29 4.55 -27.24 5.96
C ALA A 29 3.07 -27.51 5.62
N GLU A 30 2.24 -27.79 6.63
CA GLU A 30 0.79 -27.95 6.47
C GLU A 30 0.11 -26.65 6.01
N ARG A 31 0.43 -25.51 6.65
CA ARG A 31 -0.09 -24.18 6.22
C ARG A 31 0.36 -23.79 4.81
N ARG A 32 1.53 -24.25 4.36
CA ARG A 32 2.04 -24.01 2.99
C ARG A 32 1.29 -24.86 1.98
N ASN A 33 1.01 -26.12 2.27
CA ASN A 33 0.29 -27.03 1.39
C ASN A 33 -1.21 -26.70 1.30
N GLU A 34 -1.82 -26.24 2.39
CA GLU A 34 -3.20 -25.76 2.42
C GLU A 34 -3.37 -24.46 1.61
N LYS A 35 -2.39 -23.53 1.71
CA LYS A 35 -2.32 -22.34 0.85
C LYS A 35 -2.10 -22.66 -0.62
N LEU A 36 -1.34 -23.72 -0.96
CA LEU A 36 -1.07 -24.13 -2.35
C LEU A 36 -2.29 -24.81 -3.00
N LYS A 37 -3.05 -25.63 -2.25
CA LYS A 37 -4.33 -26.19 -2.72
C LYS A 37 -5.40 -25.11 -2.96
N LEU A 38 -5.54 -24.16 -2.02
CA LEU A 38 -6.41 -22.98 -2.21
C LEU A 38 -5.96 -22.08 -3.37
N PHE A 39 -4.67 -22.09 -3.70
CA PHE A 39 -4.08 -21.38 -4.85
C PHE A 39 -4.46 -22.04 -6.19
N ALA A 40 -4.44 -23.37 -6.26
CA ALA A 40 -4.65 -24.12 -7.50
C ALA A 40 -6.12 -24.13 -7.98
N GLU A 41 -7.09 -24.08 -7.07
CA GLU A 41 -8.52 -24.20 -7.42
C GLU A 41 -9.18 -22.90 -7.91
N LYS A 42 -8.55 -21.73 -7.75
CA LYS A 42 -9.18 -20.41 -8.00
C LYS A 42 -8.55 -19.57 -9.12
N LEU A 43 -7.62 -20.14 -9.90
CA LEU A 43 -6.83 -19.46 -10.94
C LEU A 43 -7.35 -19.75 -12.36
N PRO A 44 -8.36 -19.03 -12.88
CA PRO A 44 -8.24 -18.69 -14.30
C PRO A 44 -7.98 -17.21 -14.59
N ASN A 45 -8.40 -16.25 -13.76
CA ASN A 45 -8.58 -14.87 -14.28
C ASN A 45 -7.94 -13.70 -13.51
N PHE A 46 -6.95 -13.90 -12.64
CA PHE A 46 -6.23 -12.74 -12.05
C PHE A 46 -4.72 -12.95 -11.93
N LYS A 47 -3.94 -12.06 -12.55
CA LYS A 47 -2.49 -11.92 -12.37
C LYS A 47 -2.22 -11.24 -11.01
N VAL A 48 -1.43 -11.89 -10.16
CA VAL A 48 -1.04 -11.38 -8.82
C VAL A 48 0.47 -11.20 -8.77
N HIS A 49 0.95 -9.96 -8.63
CA HIS A 49 2.30 -9.69 -8.16
C HIS A 49 2.26 -9.60 -6.63
N LYS A 50 3.02 -10.47 -5.97
CA LYS A 50 2.92 -10.79 -4.54
C LYS A 50 4.19 -10.32 -3.83
N TYR A 51 4.16 -9.16 -3.19
CA TYR A 51 5.17 -8.76 -2.19
C TYR A 51 4.51 -8.11 -0.99
N ALA A 52 3.98 -8.94 -0.09
CA ALA A 52 3.75 -8.54 1.29
C ALA A 52 5.07 -8.73 2.04
N LEU A 53 5.76 -7.63 2.35
CA LEU A 53 6.90 -7.61 3.27
C LEU A 53 6.38 -7.20 4.64
N ASP A 54 6.59 -8.07 5.63
CA ASP A 54 6.31 -7.84 7.04
C ASP A 54 7.02 -6.57 7.54
N ILE A 55 6.25 -5.71 8.21
CA ILE A 55 6.63 -4.36 8.66
C ILE A 55 7.49 -4.34 9.93
N ASP A 56 7.74 -5.48 10.56
CA ASP A 56 8.42 -5.56 11.85
C ASP A 56 9.96 -5.42 11.78
N VAL A 57 10.56 -5.25 10.60
CA VAL A 57 12.03 -5.26 10.43
C VAL A 57 12.67 -3.87 10.23
N VAL A 58 11.89 -2.80 10.03
CA VAL A 58 12.48 -1.44 10.02
C VAL A 58 12.59 -0.95 11.47
N GLN A 59 13.57 -1.51 12.20
CA GLN A 59 14.02 -0.96 13.47
C GLN A 59 14.36 0.52 13.27
N GLN A 60 13.60 1.40 13.92
CA GLN A 60 13.75 2.86 13.91
C GLN A 60 15.19 3.32 14.24
N GLU A 61 15.98 2.46 14.88
CA GLU A 61 17.32 2.76 15.40
C GLU A 61 18.37 3.05 14.32
N LYS A 62 18.16 2.65 13.04
CA LYS A 62 19.10 2.95 11.94
C LYS A 62 18.86 4.28 11.21
N LEU A 63 17.88 5.09 11.63
CA LEU A 63 17.60 6.40 11.01
C LEU A 63 18.26 7.57 11.76
N ILE A 64 18.93 7.31 12.88
CA ILE A 64 19.71 8.30 13.63
C ILE A 64 21.06 8.46 12.92
N GLY A 65 21.18 9.45 12.02
CA GLY A 65 22.43 9.75 11.29
C GLY A 65 22.28 10.13 9.82
N TRP A 66 21.05 10.19 9.28
CA TRP A 66 20.85 10.67 7.91
C TRP A 66 21.13 12.18 7.81
N PRO A 67 21.93 12.63 6.82
CA PRO A 67 22.41 14.02 6.77
C PRO A 67 21.24 15.01 6.69
N SER A 68 21.24 16.00 7.59
CA SER A 68 20.16 16.98 7.76
C SER A 68 20.45 18.33 7.09
N ASP A 69 21.36 18.36 6.11
CA ASP A 69 21.98 19.61 5.62
C ASP A 69 21.08 20.42 4.67
N LYS A 70 19.81 20.03 4.50
CA LYS A 70 18.87 20.60 3.52
C LYS A 70 17.55 21.09 4.12
N GLY A 71 17.58 21.51 5.39
CA GLY A 71 16.47 22.27 6.01
C GLY A 71 15.26 21.45 6.48
N PHE A 72 15.28 20.13 6.38
CA PHE A 72 14.29 19.23 6.98
C PHE A 72 14.93 17.91 7.42
N LYS A 73 14.24 17.17 8.31
CA LYS A 73 14.70 15.87 8.83
C LYS A 73 13.92 14.73 8.18
N LEU A 74 14.63 13.65 7.87
CA LEU A 74 14.03 12.38 7.48
C LEU A 74 13.81 11.48 8.71
N PRO A 75 12.82 10.58 8.68
CA PRO A 75 11.78 10.47 7.66
C PRO A 75 10.82 11.66 7.68
N LEU A 76 10.45 12.15 6.48
CA LEU A 76 9.41 13.16 6.36
C LEU A 76 8.06 12.52 6.71
N LYS A 77 7.42 13.05 7.74
CA LYS A 77 6.04 12.70 8.08
C LYS A 77 5.12 13.35 7.06
N ILE A 78 4.24 12.54 6.47
CA ILE A 78 3.23 13.00 5.53
C ILE A 78 1.82 12.66 6.00
N THR A 79 0.85 13.44 5.56
CA THR A 79 -0.57 13.15 5.71
C THR A 79 -1.35 13.58 4.48
N GLY A 80 -2.52 12.99 4.28
CA GLY A 80 -3.29 13.29 3.09
C GLY A 80 -4.60 12.54 2.97
N THR A 81 -5.19 12.68 1.80
CA THR A 81 -6.39 11.99 1.32
C THR A 81 -5.94 11.02 0.24
N ALA A 82 -6.23 9.73 0.42
CA ALA A 82 -5.82 8.72 -0.55
C ALA A 82 -6.85 8.56 -1.68
N ILE A 83 -8.13 8.46 -1.32
CA ILE A 83 -9.27 8.37 -2.22
C ILE A 83 -10.51 8.88 -1.52
N THR A 84 -11.47 9.41 -2.27
CA THR A 84 -12.77 9.87 -1.76
C THR A 84 -13.92 9.12 -2.42
N GLU A 85 -15.11 9.21 -1.85
CA GLU A 85 -16.31 8.71 -2.51
C GLU A 85 -16.60 9.50 -3.80
N GLY A 86 -17.34 8.88 -4.72
CA GLY A 86 -17.75 9.48 -5.98
C GLY A 86 -17.11 8.82 -7.21
N PRO A 87 -17.35 9.40 -8.39
CA PRO A 87 -16.85 8.87 -9.65
C PRO A 87 -15.38 9.25 -9.88
N TRP A 88 -14.53 8.25 -10.11
CA TRP A 88 -13.12 8.42 -10.44
C TRP A 88 -12.74 7.57 -11.65
N ARG A 89 -11.75 8.01 -12.43
CA ARG A 89 -11.24 7.21 -13.54
C ARG A 89 -10.34 6.11 -13.00
N GLY A 90 -10.64 4.85 -13.35
CA GLY A 90 -9.73 3.73 -13.14
C GLY A 90 -8.55 3.78 -14.11
N MET A 91 -7.55 2.90 -13.88
CA MET A 91 -6.41 2.77 -14.79
C MET A 91 -6.81 2.33 -16.20
N SER A 92 -7.95 1.63 -16.35
CA SER A 92 -8.53 1.27 -17.66
C SER A 92 -9.09 2.47 -18.44
N GLY A 93 -9.13 3.66 -17.82
CA GLY A 93 -9.76 4.86 -18.38
C GLY A 93 -11.27 4.95 -18.14
N GLU A 94 -11.89 3.89 -17.62
CA GLU A 94 -13.33 3.85 -17.32
C GLU A 94 -13.66 4.60 -16.03
N TRP A 95 -14.88 5.15 -15.96
CA TRP A 95 -15.38 5.79 -14.76
C TRP A 95 -15.96 4.76 -13.80
N VAL A 96 -15.40 4.69 -12.59
CA VAL A 96 -15.86 3.82 -11.51
C VAL A 96 -16.39 4.71 -10.39
N TYR A 97 -17.63 4.47 -9.97
CA TYR A 97 -18.22 5.13 -8.82
C TYR A 97 -17.87 4.38 -7.53
N TYR A 98 -17.30 5.10 -6.55
CA TYR A 98 -16.93 4.58 -5.23
C TYR A 98 -17.93 5.04 -4.17
N PRO A 99 -18.82 4.16 -3.66
CA PRO A 99 -19.78 4.53 -2.63
C PRO A 99 -19.13 4.83 -1.27
N ALA A 100 -19.77 5.71 -0.48
CA ALA A 100 -19.39 6.03 0.90
C ALA A 100 -19.11 4.79 1.77
N ALA A 101 -19.99 3.79 1.66
CA ALA A 101 -19.92 2.57 2.45
C ALA A 101 -18.68 1.73 2.11
N VAL A 102 -18.28 1.73 0.83
CA VAL A 102 -17.06 1.04 0.36
C VAL A 102 -15.83 1.75 0.89
N ILE A 103 -15.78 3.08 0.76
CA ILE A 103 -14.70 3.91 1.33
C ILE A 103 -14.55 3.67 2.83
N LYS A 104 -15.66 3.61 3.57
CA LYS A 104 -15.65 3.34 5.01
C LYS A 104 -15.07 1.97 5.36
N ARG A 105 -15.48 0.91 4.66
CA ARG A 105 -14.97 -0.45 4.91
C ARG A 105 -13.49 -0.59 4.53
N ALA A 106 -13.08 0.07 3.46
CA ALA A 106 -11.72 0.00 2.93
C ALA A 106 -10.69 0.83 3.71
N ALA A 107 -11.14 1.72 4.60
CA ALA A 107 -10.29 2.74 5.20
C ALA A 107 -9.07 2.21 5.96
N GLY A 108 -9.15 1.03 6.56
CA GLY A 108 -8.02 0.41 7.27
C GLY A 108 -7.01 -0.29 6.36
N LEU A 109 -7.40 -0.60 5.12
CA LEU A 109 -6.64 -1.48 4.21
C LEU A 109 -5.39 -0.82 3.63
N LEU A 110 -5.28 0.51 3.71
CA LEU A 110 -4.13 1.24 3.20
C LEU A 110 -2.95 1.26 4.20
N THR A 111 -3.19 0.90 5.47
CA THR A 111 -2.13 0.84 6.48
C THR A 111 -1.14 -0.26 6.10
N GLY A 112 0.15 0.09 6.06
CA GLY A 112 1.24 -0.79 5.66
C GLY A 112 1.53 -0.81 4.16
N CYS A 113 0.72 -0.13 3.34
CA CYS A 113 1.01 0.00 1.92
C CYS A 113 2.26 0.85 1.67
N GLN A 114 2.98 0.52 0.59
CA GLN A 114 4.16 1.24 0.14
C GLN A 114 3.77 2.62 -0.43
N VAL A 115 4.62 3.61 -0.19
CA VAL A 115 4.60 4.90 -0.89
C VAL A 115 5.61 4.83 -2.03
N ARG A 116 5.18 5.08 -3.26
CA ARG A 116 5.98 5.00 -4.49
C ARG A 116 5.90 6.30 -5.29
N VAL A 117 6.76 6.45 -6.29
CA VAL A 117 6.77 7.60 -7.22
C VAL A 117 6.08 7.19 -8.50
N ASP A 118 4.95 7.79 -8.86
CA ASP A 118 4.15 7.45 -10.05
C ASP A 118 3.70 5.96 -10.09
N HIS A 119 2.68 5.66 -10.89
CA HIS A 119 2.32 4.25 -11.17
C HIS A 119 3.30 3.68 -12.22
N ALA A 120 3.55 2.38 -12.20
CA ALA A 120 4.23 1.75 -13.33
C ALA A 120 3.23 1.51 -14.46
N ASP A 121 3.46 2.15 -15.60
CA ASP A 121 2.54 2.11 -16.74
C ASP A 121 2.66 0.81 -17.57
N ASP A 122 3.71 0.00 -17.38
CA ASP A 122 4.13 -1.03 -18.35
C ASP A 122 4.59 -2.37 -17.74
N GLY A 123 4.38 -2.60 -16.45
CA GLY A 123 4.87 -3.83 -15.79
C GLY A 123 6.40 -3.87 -15.62
N SER A 124 7.10 -2.75 -15.85
CA SER A 124 8.43 -2.52 -15.29
C SER A 124 8.41 -2.66 -13.76
N PRO A 125 9.56 -2.96 -13.12
CA PRO A 125 9.61 -3.00 -11.67
C PRO A 125 9.05 -1.71 -11.10
N LEU A 126 7.91 -1.85 -10.41
CA LEU A 126 7.14 -0.77 -9.78
C LEU A 126 8.12 0.28 -9.24
N ASN A 127 7.94 1.52 -9.69
CA ASN A 127 8.79 2.66 -9.40
C ASN A 127 9.27 2.68 -7.93
N LYS A 128 10.49 3.19 -7.73
CA LYS A 128 11.21 3.32 -6.44
C LYS A 128 10.26 3.46 -5.23
N VAL A 129 10.29 2.49 -4.32
CA VAL A 129 9.63 2.62 -3.01
C VAL A 129 10.37 3.69 -2.22
N ILE A 130 9.65 4.71 -1.79
CA ILE A 130 10.20 5.87 -1.08
C ILE A 130 9.71 5.98 0.35
N GLY A 131 8.75 5.16 0.76
CA GLY A 131 8.05 5.34 2.02
C GLY A 131 6.96 4.30 2.27
N TRP A 132 6.20 4.50 3.34
CA TRP A 132 5.14 3.60 3.78
C TRP A 132 4.02 4.37 4.47
N VAL A 133 2.80 3.87 4.33
CA VAL A 133 1.62 4.35 5.08
C VAL A 133 1.65 3.74 6.47
N THR A 134 1.76 4.58 7.49
CA THR A 134 1.82 4.15 8.90
C THR A 134 0.45 4.04 9.55
N LYS A 135 -0.54 4.76 9.02
CA LYS A 135 -1.92 4.70 9.50
C LYS A 135 -2.89 5.20 8.44
N SER A 136 -4.01 4.52 8.30
CA SER A 136 -5.13 4.97 7.48
C SER A 136 -6.45 4.89 8.26
N TRP A 137 -7.40 5.77 7.95
CA TRP A 137 -8.68 5.83 8.64
C TRP A 137 -9.75 6.49 7.78
N PHE A 138 -11.02 6.25 8.14
CA PHE A 138 -12.16 6.88 7.50
C PHE A 138 -12.31 8.31 8.02
N GLY A 139 -12.49 9.28 7.12
CA GLY A 139 -12.68 10.67 7.50
C GLY A 139 -13.33 11.50 6.38
N LYS A 140 -13.18 12.82 6.49
CA LYS A 140 -13.67 13.76 5.49
C LYS A 140 -12.50 14.39 4.72
N ALA A 141 -12.67 14.52 3.40
CA ALA A 141 -11.80 15.35 2.58
C ALA A 141 -12.14 16.84 2.79
N LYS A 142 -11.28 17.73 2.28
CA LYS A 142 -11.45 19.20 2.42
C LYS A 142 -12.77 19.71 1.84
N ASN A 143 -13.34 18.99 0.88
CA ASN A 143 -14.61 19.30 0.23
C ASN A 143 -15.83 18.61 0.89
N GLY A 144 -15.68 18.00 2.07
CA GLY A 144 -16.78 17.37 2.83
C GLY A 144 -17.14 15.94 2.39
N LYS A 145 -16.55 15.42 1.32
CA LYS A 145 -16.74 14.03 0.88
C LYS A 145 -16.15 13.02 1.87
N ASN A 146 -16.78 11.86 1.98
CA ASN A 146 -16.21 10.72 2.70
C ASN A 146 -14.91 10.25 2.02
N ALA A 147 -13.90 9.94 2.82
CA ALA A 147 -12.56 9.70 2.33
C ALA A 147 -11.77 8.70 3.16
N ILE A 148 -10.78 8.08 2.53
CA ILE A 148 -9.67 7.42 3.23
C ILE A 148 -8.59 8.47 3.47
N LYS A 149 -8.35 8.77 4.74
CA LYS A 149 -7.26 9.63 5.20
C LYS A 149 -6.07 8.77 5.59
N TYR A 150 -4.87 9.32 5.49
CA TYR A 150 -3.68 8.58 5.83
C TYR A 150 -2.58 9.44 6.46
N LYS A 151 -1.67 8.75 7.15
CA LYS A 151 -0.36 9.22 7.58
C LYS A 151 0.68 8.26 7.03
N GLY A 152 1.85 8.79 6.71
CA GLY A 152 2.97 7.98 6.21
C GLY A 152 4.31 8.62 6.50
N LEU A 153 5.34 7.92 6.05
CA LEU A 153 6.73 8.33 6.14
C LEU A 153 7.34 8.28 4.74
N ILE A 154 8.07 9.32 4.35
CA ILE A 154 8.95 9.33 3.18
C ILE A 154 10.40 9.31 3.66
N PHE A 155 11.17 8.35 3.18
CA PHE A 155 12.60 8.19 3.44
C PHE A 155 13.47 8.74 2.30
N ASP A 156 12.90 8.91 1.11
CA ASP A 156 13.62 9.49 -0.02
C ASP A 156 13.73 11.01 0.13
N HIS A 157 14.98 11.50 0.12
CA HIS A 157 15.25 12.93 0.30
C HIS A 157 14.66 13.80 -0.81
N GLU A 158 14.85 13.42 -2.08
CA GLU A 158 14.42 14.25 -3.21
C GLU A 158 12.89 14.39 -3.22
N MET A 159 12.19 13.29 -2.97
CA MET A 159 10.73 13.30 -2.90
C MET A 159 10.23 14.04 -1.66
N ALA A 160 10.88 13.87 -0.51
CA ALA A 160 10.54 14.62 0.69
C ALA A 160 10.69 16.14 0.46
N GLU A 161 11.78 16.57 -0.18
CA GLU A 161 12.02 17.97 -0.54
C GLU A 161 10.93 18.51 -1.49
N LYS A 162 10.53 17.72 -2.50
CA LYS A 162 9.44 18.10 -3.42
C LYS A 162 8.09 18.23 -2.72
N VAL A 163 7.79 17.37 -1.74
CA VAL A 163 6.55 17.42 -0.95
C VAL A 163 6.55 18.61 0.01
N ILE A 164 7.64 18.85 0.74
CA ILE A 164 7.78 20.02 1.64
C ILE A 164 7.61 21.32 0.86
N ASN A 165 8.28 21.42 -0.28
CA ASN A 165 8.21 22.60 -1.14
C ASN A 165 6.93 22.67 -1.98
N LYS A 166 5.94 21.80 -1.74
CA LYS A 166 4.64 21.76 -2.42
C LYS A 166 4.74 21.64 -3.95
N LYS A 167 5.85 21.13 -4.48
CA LYS A 167 6.03 20.78 -5.89
C LYS A 167 5.22 19.52 -6.24
N ILE A 168 5.17 18.57 -5.30
CA ILE A 168 4.29 17.40 -5.35
C ILE A 168 3.21 17.56 -4.28
N ARG A 169 1.95 17.49 -4.68
CA ARG A 169 0.78 17.68 -3.80
C ARG A 169 -0.29 16.62 -3.97
N LYS A 170 -0.16 15.78 -4.98
CA LYS A 170 -1.17 14.79 -5.37
C LYS A 170 -0.63 13.39 -5.25
N VAL A 171 -1.55 12.50 -4.93
CA VAL A 171 -1.31 11.07 -4.85
C VAL A 171 -2.39 10.33 -5.60
N SER A 172 -2.10 9.11 -5.99
CA SER A 172 -3.08 8.16 -6.48
C SER A 172 -2.89 6.83 -5.75
N VAL A 173 -3.89 5.97 -5.80
CA VAL A 173 -3.88 4.66 -5.17
C VAL A 173 -4.25 3.59 -6.17
N SER A 174 -3.71 2.39 -5.98
CA SER A 174 -4.01 1.22 -6.79
C SER A 174 -4.84 0.22 -5.99
N PRO A 175 -6.18 0.38 -5.93
CA PRO A 175 -7.05 -0.54 -5.21
C PRO A 175 -7.36 -1.80 -6.03
N PHE A 176 -7.47 -2.94 -5.35
CA PHE A 176 -8.09 -4.14 -5.90
C PHE A 176 -9.60 -4.06 -5.69
N VAL A 177 -10.32 -3.65 -6.73
CA VAL A 177 -11.76 -3.37 -6.68
C VAL A 177 -12.55 -4.55 -7.22
N ARG A 178 -13.63 -4.93 -6.50
CA ARG A 178 -14.69 -5.75 -7.07
C ARG A 178 -15.79 -4.83 -7.58
N GLU A 179 -16.09 -4.91 -8.86
CA GLU A 179 -17.01 -3.99 -9.54
C GLU A 179 -18.25 -4.72 -10.07
N SER A 180 -19.31 -3.95 -10.31
CA SER A 180 -20.47 -4.39 -11.09
C SER A 180 -20.97 -3.25 -11.96
N VAL A 181 -21.60 -3.58 -13.08
CA VAL A 181 -22.33 -2.62 -13.88
C VAL A 181 -23.74 -2.45 -13.31
N GLU A 182 -24.09 -1.23 -12.92
CA GLU A 182 -25.45 -0.85 -12.52
C GLU A 182 -26.14 -0.08 -13.68
N PRO A 183 -27.36 -0.45 -14.09
CA PRO A 183 -28.04 0.12 -15.27
C PRO A 183 -28.11 1.65 -15.31
N ASN A 184 -28.17 2.32 -14.15
CA ASN A 184 -28.31 3.77 -14.03
C ASN A 184 -27.06 4.48 -13.47
N LYS A 185 -26.00 3.74 -13.12
CA LYS A 185 -24.80 4.31 -12.48
C LYS A 185 -23.49 3.93 -13.17
N GLY A 186 -23.53 3.04 -14.17
CA GLY A 186 -22.32 2.54 -14.81
C GLY A 186 -21.55 1.58 -13.90
N LEU A 187 -20.22 1.59 -13.96
CA LEU A 187 -19.39 0.77 -13.09
C LEU A 187 -19.42 1.31 -11.66
N VAL A 188 -19.78 0.44 -10.72
CA VAL A 188 -19.84 0.73 -9.30
C VAL A 188 -18.91 -0.21 -8.56
N ALA A 189 -18.03 0.36 -7.74
CA ALA A 189 -17.21 -0.39 -6.80
C ALA A 189 -18.11 -0.96 -5.71
N ASN A 190 -18.14 -2.28 -5.58
CA ASN A 190 -18.86 -2.98 -4.52
C ASN A 190 -18.00 -3.21 -3.28
N ASP A 191 -16.69 -3.39 -3.50
CA ASP A 191 -15.73 -3.65 -2.44
C ASP A 191 -14.31 -3.32 -2.88
N ILE A 192 -13.46 -2.97 -1.91
CA ILE A 192 -12.00 -2.87 -2.10
C ILE A 192 -11.39 -3.90 -1.18
N LYS A 193 -10.63 -4.86 -1.75
CA LYS A 193 -10.04 -5.96 -0.98
C LYS A 193 -8.67 -5.66 -0.41
N ALA A 194 -7.90 -4.84 -1.12
CA ALA A 194 -6.57 -4.40 -0.72
C ALA A 194 -6.18 -3.16 -1.54
N PHE A 195 -5.14 -2.47 -1.09
CA PHE A 195 -4.40 -1.50 -1.88
C PHE A 195 -3.02 -2.06 -2.15
N GLU A 196 -2.57 -1.96 -3.40
CA GLU A 196 -1.19 -2.30 -3.76
C GLU A 196 -0.22 -1.24 -3.25
N GLU A 197 -0.55 0.03 -3.49
CA GLU A 197 0.32 1.16 -3.21
C GLU A 197 -0.46 2.47 -3.04
N ILE A 198 0.25 3.47 -2.49
CA ILE A 198 -0.04 4.87 -2.72
C ILE A 198 1.14 5.48 -3.48
N SER A 199 0.84 6.19 -4.56
CA SER A 199 1.87 6.75 -5.45
C SER A 199 1.80 8.27 -5.40
N ILE A 200 2.91 8.92 -5.07
CA ILE A 200 3.06 10.36 -5.23
C ILE A 200 3.24 10.67 -6.71
N LEU A 201 2.51 11.66 -7.21
CA LEU A 201 2.47 11.93 -8.65
C LEU A 201 3.36 13.11 -9.02
N SER A 202 4.32 12.88 -9.90
CA SER A 202 5.21 13.92 -10.42
C SER A 202 4.44 14.97 -11.23
N GLU A 203 3.48 14.52 -12.06
CA GLU A 203 2.64 15.38 -12.90
C GLU A 203 1.40 15.96 -12.19
N ASN A 204 1.19 15.64 -10.91
CA ASN A 204 0.03 16.06 -10.12
C ASN A 204 -1.35 15.79 -10.78
N ASN A 205 -1.48 14.72 -11.58
CA ASN A 205 -2.72 14.36 -12.27
C ASN A 205 -3.32 13.03 -11.75
N PRO A 206 -3.93 13.02 -10.55
CA PRO A 206 -4.48 11.80 -9.98
C PRO A 206 -5.83 11.42 -10.58
N ALA A 207 -6.12 10.12 -10.58
CA ALA A 207 -7.44 9.57 -10.82
C ALA A 207 -8.50 10.20 -9.90
N CYS A 208 -8.19 10.25 -8.59
CA CYS A 208 -8.99 10.95 -7.60
C CYS A 208 -8.48 12.39 -7.43
N ARG A 209 -9.20 13.37 -7.98
CA ARG A 209 -8.79 14.80 -7.91
C ARG A 209 -8.66 15.33 -6.48
N ASP A 210 -9.39 14.74 -5.54
CA ASP A 210 -9.37 15.09 -4.13
C ASP A 210 -8.21 14.46 -3.35
N ALA A 211 -7.48 13.52 -3.96
CA ALA A 211 -6.34 12.87 -3.34
C ALA A 211 -5.16 13.84 -3.23
N ASP A 212 -4.52 13.87 -2.06
CA ASP A 212 -3.48 14.83 -1.75
C ASP A 212 -2.44 14.28 -0.77
N VAL A 213 -1.28 14.92 -0.77
CA VAL A 213 -0.19 14.71 0.20
C VAL A 213 0.33 16.05 0.69
N ALA A 214 0.63 16.12 1.98
CA ALA A 214 1.28 17.25 2.62
C ALA A 214 2.27 16.76 3.68
N ALA A 215 3.35 17.51 3.87
CA ALA A 215 4.23 17.37 5.03
C ALA A 215 3.47 17.73 6.33
N VAL A 216 3.84 17.08 7.43
CA VAL A 216 3.32 17.31 8.79
C VAL A 216 4.36 18.00 9.65
#